data_AF-A0A1E8RZR3-F1
#
_entry.id   AF-A0A1E8RZR3-F1
#
_cell.length_a   1.000
_cell.length_b   1.000
_cell.length_c   1.000
_cell.angle_alpha   90.00
_cell.angle_beta   90.00
_cell.angle_gamma   90.00
#
_symmetry.space_group_name_H-M   'P 1'
#
loop_
_entity.id
_entity.type
_entity.pdbx_description
1 polymer ?
#
loop_
_entity_poly.entity_id
_entity_poly.type
_entity_poly.pdbx_seq_one_letter_code
_entity_poly.pdbx_strand_id
1 'polypeptide(L)'
;MIALLQVYAKKTAGDINKYSKNIFGLDEPETWLHPRAQIKLIKAVREISKSQQVILVTHSPYMLQDFAPDNSNVIVLGESPNGGRAYRYTELNKCKLPYISWNAINYYVFGVPSVEFMDELYGEFQKRSTGKEFAGEAEICEKLKQAGAPLALTWKDNRPKFNDRSVPVSVYVRNSVHHPESKNKYTSEQLLHAIQELELAIIKYI
;
A
#
# COMPACT_ATOMS: atom_id res chain seq x y z
N MET A 1 6.12 -28.86 3.75
CA MET A 1 5.24 -28.14 2.82
C MET A 1 5.98 -27.50 1.64
N ILE A 2 6.69 -26.37 1.80
CA ILE A 2 7.25 -25.57 0.68
C ILE A 2 7.91 -26.41 -0.44
N ALA A 3 8.84 -27.30 -0.09
CA ALA A 3 9.58 -28.10 -1.07
C ALA A 3 8.67 -28.99 -1.94
N LEU A 4 7.57 -29.51 -1.37
CA LEU A 4 6.58 -30.30 -2.11
C LEU A 4 5.82 -29.42 -3.11
N LEU A 5 5.36 -28.23 -2.70
CA LEU A 5 4.69 -27.26 -3.57
C LEU A 5 5.63 -26.76 -4.68
N GLN A 6 6.91 -26.53 -4.39
CA GLN A 6 7.90 -26.11 -5.38
C GLN A 6 8.25 -27.22 -6.39
N VAL A 7 8.33 -28.48 -5.95
CA VAL A 7 8.49 -29.63 -6.86
C VAL A 7 7.22 -29.86 -7.69
N TYR A 8 6.05 -29.65 -7.11
CA TYR A 8 4.77 -29.77 -7.80
C TYR A 8 4.62 -28.69 -8.89
N ALA A 9 4.79 -27.41 -8.54
CA ALA A 9 4.76 -26.29 -9.48
C ALA A 9 5.71 -26.50 -10.67
N LYS A 10 6.95 -26.95 -10.41
CA LYS A 10 7.93 -27.27 -11.47
C LYS A 10 7.51 -28.43 -12.37
N LYS A 11 6.66 -29.34 -11.92
CA LYS A 11 6.12 -30.44 -12.73
C LYS A 11 4.82 -30.08 -13.45
N THR A 12 3.97 -29.22 -12.89
CA THR A 12 2.68 -28.84 -13.51
C THR A 12 2.82 -27.71 -14.54
N ALA A 13 3.86 -26.87 -14.44
CA ALA A 13 4.08 -25.75 -15.37
C ALA A 13 4.26 -26.13 -16.86
N GLY A 14 4.43 -27.42 -17.18
CA GLY A 14 4.55 -27.92 -18.56
C GLY A 14 3.47 -28.90 -19.03
N ASP A 15 2.51 -29.30 -18.19
CA ASP A 15 1.51 -30.34 -18.52
C ASP A 15 0.09 -29.93 -18.04
N ILE A 16 -0.45 -28.89 -18.67
CA ILE A 16 -1.68 -28.19 -18.26
C ILE A 16 -2.89 -29.14 -18.24
N ASN A 17 -3.03 -30.02 -19.24
CA ASN A 17 -4.22 -30.85 -19.42
C ASN A 17 -4.37 -31.98 -18.39
N LYS A 18 -3.30 -32.34 -17.67
CA LYS A 18 -3.30 -33.52 -16.78
C LYS A 18 -3.67 -33.20 -15.32
N TYR A 19 -3.56 -31.94 -14.90
CA TYR A 19 -3.68 -31.53 -13.49
C TYR A 19 -4.70 -30.41 -13.23
N SER A 20 -5.30 -29.82 -14.26
CA SER A 20 -6.20 -28.64 -14.22
C SER A 20 -7.51 -28.80 -13.44
N LYS A 21 -7.78 -29.97 -12.83
CA LYS A 21 -9.01 -30.26 -12.06
C LYS A 21 -8.85 -30.13 -10.54
N ASN A 22 -7.65 -29.88 -10.04
CA ASN A 22 -7.40 -29.81 -8.60
C ASN A 22 -7.66 -28.38 -8.06
N ILE A 23 -8.33 -28.32 -6.91
CA ILE A 23 -8.45 -27.10 -6.09
C ILE A 23 -7.55 -27.28 -4.87
N PHE A 24 -6.69 -26.30 -4.57
CA PHE A 24 -5.86 -26.29 -3.38
C PHE A 24 -6.44 -25.33 -2.34
N GLY A 25 -6.77 -25.84 -1.16
CA GLY A 25 -6.92 -25.02 0.05
C GLY A 25 -5.60 -24.96 0.79
N LEU A 26 -5.12 -23.75 1.10
CA LEU A 26 -3.95 -23.51 1.94
C LEU A 26 -4.38 -22.61 3.10
N ASP A 27 -4.25 -23.11 4.32
CA ASP A 27 -4.59 -22.42 5.56
C ASP A 27 -3.30 -22.11 6.33
N GLU A 28 -3.08 -20.83 6.64
CA GLU A 28 -1.83 -20.24 7.17
C GLU A 28 -0.51 -20.93 6.72
N PRO A 29 -0.26 -21.13 5.42
CA PRO A 29 0.92 -21.90 4.99
C PRO A 29 2.25 -21.17 5.26
N GLU A 30 2.20 -19.89 5.67
CA GLU A 30 3.32 -19.12 6.21
C GLU A 30 3.75 -19.47 7.64
N THR A 31 2.94 -20.21 8.40
CA THR A 31 3.15 -20.35 9.85
C THR A 31 4.45 -21.10 10.17
N TRP A 32 5.24 -20.51 11.09
CA TRP A 32 6.66 -20.82 11.39
C TRP A 32 7.68 -20.56 10.26
N LEU A 33 7.30 -19.97 9.12
CA LEU A 33 8.24 -19.62 8.06
C LEU A 33 8.84 -18.22 8.27
N HIS A 34 10.18 -18.13 8.22
CA HIS A 34 10.88 -16.85 8.10
C HIS A 34 10.41 -16.07 6.85
N PRO A 35 10.31 -14.72 6.86
CA PRO A 35 9.76 -13.94 5.74
C PRO A 35 10.35 -14.25 4.35
N ARG A 36 11.68 -14.46 4.26
CA ARG A 36 12.34 -14.88 2.99
C ARG A 36 11.91 -16.26 2.46
N ALA A 37 11.28 -17.09 3.28
CA ALA A 37 10.66 -18.36 2.90
C ALA A 37 9.18 -18.17 2.51
N GLN A 38 8.45 -17.26 3.17
CA GLN A 38 7.09 -16.86 2.77
C GLN A 38 7.09 -16.27 1.35
N ILE A 39 8.02 -15.37 1.03
CA ILE A 39 8.21 -14.81 -0.32
C ILE A 39 8.53 -15.89 -1.37
N LYS A 40 9.20 -17.00 -0.98
CA LYS A 40 9.46 -18.16 -1.86
C LYS A 40 8.27 -19.11 -1.97
N LEU A 41 7.37 -19.11 -0.99
CA LEU A 41 6.15 -19.90 -0.96
C LEU A 41 5.09 -19.26 -1.86
N ILE A 42 4.79 -17.96 -1.69
CA ILE A 42 3.78 -17.27 -2.52
C ILE A 42 4.14 -17.34 -4.02
N LYS A 43 5.42 -17.22 -4.38
CA LYS A 43 5.86 -17.37 -5.79
C LYS A 43 5.66 -18.78 -6.34
N ALA A 44 5.70 -19.83 -5.51
CA ALA A 44 5.35 -21.19 -5.92
C ALA A 44 3.83 -21.40 -6.01
N VAL A 45 3.08 -20.83 -5.05
CA VAL A 45 1.61 -20.84 -5.03
C VAL A 45 1.04 -20.14 -6.28
N ARG A 46 1.61 -19.01 -6.68
CA ARG A 46 1.18 -18.27 -7.88
C ARG A 46 1.59 -18.90 -9.20
N GLU A 47 2.59 -19.80 -9.21
CA GLU A 47 2.88 -20.62 -10.38
C GLU A 47 1.82 -21.71 -10.56
N ILE A 48 1.41 -22.35 -9.46
CA ILE A 48 0.28 -23.31 -9.42
C ILE A 48 -1.03 -22.62 -9.82
N SER A 49 -1.27 -21.39 -9.36
CA SER A 49 -2.53 -20.67 -9.63
C SER A 49 -2.73 -20.22 -11.08
N LYS A 50 -1.77 -20.48 -11.99
CA LYS A 50 -1.94 -20.24 -13.44
C LYS A 50 -2.79 -21.29 -14.15
N SER A 51 -2.85 -22.51 -13.61
CA SER A 51 -3.51 -23.65 -14.25
C SER A 51 -4.46 -24.42 -13.33
N GLN A 52 -4.51 -24.06 -12.05
CA GLN A 52 -5.27 -24.75 -10.99
C GLN A 52 -5.85 -23.71 -10.02
N GLN A 53 -7.00 -23.97 -9.43
CA GLN A 53 -7.59 -23.02 -8.46
C GLN A 53 -6.86 -23.14 -7.12
N VAL A 54 -6.45 -22.01 -6.53
CA VAL A 54 -5.90 -21.95 -5.18
C VAL A 54 -6.73 -20.99 -4.33
N ILE A 55 -7.13 -21.46 -3.15
CA ILE A 55 -7.72 -20.68 -2.07
C ILE A 55 -6.65 -20.59 -0.98
N LEU A 56 -6.33 -19.37 -0.55
CA LEU A 56 -5.29 -19.08 0.43
C LEU A 56 -5.88 -18.25 1.56
N VAL A 57 -5.78 -18.76 2.78
CA VAL A 57 -5.99 -18.01 4.02
C VAL A 57 -4.61 -17.68 4.59
N THR A 58 -4.41 -16.43 4.99
CA THR A 58 -3.11 -15.88 5.37
C THR A 58 -3.29 -14.68 6.28
N HIS A 59 -2.52 -14.62 7.36
CA HIS A 59 -2.34 -13.44 8.19
C HIS A 59 -1.05 -12.67 7.84
N SER A 60 -0.22 -13.21 6.95
CA SER A 60 1.00 -12.53 6.49
C SER A 60 0.78 -11.59 5.29
N PRO A 61 1.24 -10.32 5.35
CA PRO A 61 1.31 -9.46 4.18
C PRO A 61 2.29 -9.99 3.11
N TYR A 62 3.32 -10.79 3.48
CA TYR A 62 4.28 -11.36 2.51
C TYR A 62 3.63 -12.31 1.51
N MET A 63 2.46 -12.85 1.85
CA MET A 63 1.66 -13.72 0.99
C MET A 63 0.74 -12.95 0.03
N LEU A 64 0.64 -11.62 0.16
CA LEU A 64 -0.10 -10.74 -0.76
C LEU A 64 0.83 -10.00 -1.75
N GLN A 65 2.14 -10.24 -1.71
CA GLN A 65 3.10 -9.60 -2.61
C GLN A 65 2.88 -9.97 -4.08
N ASP A 66 3.21 -9.02 -4.96
CA ASP A 66 3.11 -9.11 -6.42
C ASP A 66 1.67 -9.36 -6.95
N PHE A 67 0.61 -9.21 -6.12
CA PHE A 67 -0.79 -9.43 -6.48
C PHE A 67 -1.23 -8.61 -7.71
N ALA A 68 -2.05 -9.23 -8.57
CA ALA A 68 -2.63 -8.58 -9.76
C ALA A 68 -4.15 -8.85 -9.82
N PRO A 69 -4.99 -7.81 -10.00
CA PRO A 69 -6.45 -7.95 -9.93
C PRO A 69 -7.06 -8.78 -11.06
N ASP A 70 -6.40 -8.85 -12.22
CA ASP A 70 -6.90 -9.57 -13.39
C ASP A 70 -6.98 -11.09 -13.16
N ASN A 71 -6.07 -11.63 -12.35
CA ASN A 71 -5.85 -13.06 -12.15
C ASN A 71 -6.05 -13.51 -10.69
N SER A 72 -6.50 -12.64 -9.79
CA SER A 72 -6.60 -12.95 -8.36
C SER A 72 -7.66 -12.11 -7.66
N ASN A 73 -8.33 -12.70 -6.66
CA ASN A 73 -9.27 -12.00 -5.78
C ASN A 73 -8.81 -12.20 -4.33
N VAL A 74 -8.70 -11.12 -3.58
CA VAL A 74 -8.51 -11.16 -2.12
C VAL A 74 -9.77 -10.62 -1.46
N ILE A 75 -10.11 -11.20 -0.31
CA ILE A 75 -11.19 -10.77 0.57
C ILE A 75 -10.53 -10.52 1.92
N VAL A 76 -10.62 -9.31 2.43
CA VAL A 76 -10.11 -8.99 3.76
C VAL A 76 -11.22 -9.29 4.76
N LEU A 77 -10.89 -10.06 5.79
CA LEU A 77 -11.78 -10.37 6.91
C LEU A 77 -11.33 -9.53 8.12
N GLY A 78 -12.24 -8.74 8.67
CA GLY A 78 -11.93 -7.77 9.71
C GLY A 78 -13.10 -6.82 9.97
N GLU A 79 -13.02 -6.02 11.02
CA GLU A 79 -14.11 -5.12 11.41
C GLU A 79 -14.17 -3.87 10.51
N SER A 80 -15.21 -3.76 9.69
CA SER A 80 -15.54 -2.52 8.99
C SER A 80 -16.22 -1.54 9.96
N PRO A 81 -15.96 -0.21 9.84
CA PRO A 81 -16.75 0.83 10.53
C PRO A 81 -18.27 0.72 10.29
N ASN A 82 -18.67 0.07 9.18
CA ASN A 82 -20.07 -0.15 8.81
C ASN A 82 -20.63 -1.50 9.29
N GLY A 83 -19.96 -2.20 10.21
CA GLY A 83 -20.40 -3.47 10.81
C GLY A 83 -20.23 -4.72 9.91
N GLY A 84 -19.83 -4.55 8.64
CA GLY A 84 -19.45 -5.66 7.78
C GLY A 84 -18.15 -6.34 8.24
N ARG A 85 -18.09 -7.68 8.19
CA ARG A 85 -16.90 -8.46 8.58
C ARG A 85 -15.99 -8.89 7.41
N ALA A 86 -16.36 -8.55 6.19
CA ALA A 86 -15.65 -8.93 4.98
C ALA A 86 -15.77 -7.84 3.91
N TYR A 87 -14.67 -7.50 3.23
CA TYR A 87 -14.65 -6.58 2.08
C TYR A 87 -13.70 -7.05 0.98
N ARG A 88 -13.98 -6.71 -0.29
CA ARG A 88 -13.21 -7.18 -1.44
C ARG A 88 -12.02 -6.27 -1.73
N TYR A 89 -10.87 -6.86 -2.01
CA TYR A 89 -9.61 -6.20 -2.36
C TYR A 89 -9.64 -5.46 -3.73
N THR A 90 -10.75 -5.45 -4.48
CA THR A 90 -10.85 -4.66 -5.73
C THR A 90 -10.66 -3.16 -5.53
N GLU A 91 -10.64 -2.69 -4.28
CA GLU A 91 -10.30 -1.33 -3.87
C GLU A 91 -8.83 -1.13 -3.42
N LEU A 92 -7.94 -2.14 -3.44
CA LEU A 92 -6.51 -2.05 -3.04
C LEU A 92 -5.67 -1.02 -3.84
N ASN A 93 -6.26 -0.31 -4.79
CA ASN A 93 -5.60 0.74 -5.55
C ASN A 93 -6.52 1.93 -5.87
N LYS A 94 -7.19 2.50 -4.86
CA LYS A 94 -8.07 3.69 -5.01
C LYS A 94 -7.38 4.83 -5.77
N CYS A 95 -6.09 5.02 -5.49
CA CYS A 95 -5.25 6.03 -6.10
C CYS A 95 -4.73 5.69 -7.52
N LYS A 96 -5.11 4.55 -8.13
CA LYS A 96 -4.58 4.08 -9.43
C LYS A 96 -3.04 4.15 -9.51
N LEU A 97 -2.33 3.80 -8.44
CA LEU A 97 -0.85 3.73 -8.40
C LEU A 97 -0.33 2.76 -9.49
N PRO A 98 0.86 3.00 -10.07
CA PRO A 98 1.40 2.19 -11.17
C PRO A 98 1.65 0.72 -10.80
N TYR A 99 1.85 0.45 -9.51
CA TYR A 99 1.83 -0.88 -8.90
C TYR A 99 1.28 -0.74 -7.47
N ILE A 100 0.85 -1.85 -6.87
CA ILE A 100 0.43 -1.84 -5.46
C ILE A 100 1.64 -2.22 -4.61
N SER A 101 2.08 -1.29 -3.75
CA SER A 101 3.28 -1.44 -2.95
C SER A 101 3.07 -2.33 -1.72
N TRP A 102 4.19 -2.69 -1.08
CA TRP A 102 4.19 -3.27 0.26
C TRP A 102 3.46 -2.41 1.29
N ASN A 103 3.65 -1.10 1.19
CA ASN A 103 3.16 -0.13 2.17
C ASN A 103 1.65 0.08 1.99
N ALA A 104 1.16 0.07 0.74
CA ALA A 104 -0.25 0.02 0.39
C ALA A 104 -0.95 -1.25 0.93
N ILE A 105 -0.32 -2.43 0.81
CA ILE A 105 -0.85 -3.69 1.38
C ILE A 105 -1.04 -3.56 2.90
N ASN A 106 -0.03 -3.07 3.62
CA ASN A 106 -0.06 -2.91 5.07
C ASN A 106 -1.14 -1.91 5.52
N TYR A 107 -1.33 -0.82 4.80
CA TYR A 107 -2.39 0.15 5.07
C TYR A 107 -3.79 -0.41 4.78
N TYR A 108 -4.06 -0.84 3.53
CA TYR A 108 -5.42 -1.22 3.11
C TYR A 108 -5.93 -2.55 3.66
N VAL A 109 -5.06 -3.48 4.08
CA VAL A 109 -5.46 -4.80 4.61
C VAL A 109 -5.31 -4.88 6.12
N PHE A 110 -4.19 -4.38 6.66
CA PHE A 110 -3.82 -4.55 8.06
C PHE A 110 -4.06 -3.28 8.90
N GLY A 111 -4.51 -2.18 8.28
CA GLY A 111 -4.80 -0.92 8.98
C GLY A 111 -3.55 -0.21 9.50
N VAL A 112 -2.35 -0.53 8.98
CA VAL A 112 -1.07 0.00 9.46
C VAL A 112 -0.62 1.16 8.56
N PRO A 113 -0.83 2.44 8.97
CA PRO A 113 -0.28 3.58 8.25
C PRO A 113 1.25 3.61 8.38
N SER A 114 1.94 3.96 7.29
CA SER A 114 3.40 4.10 7.27
C SER A 114 3.82 5.37 6.55
N VAL A 115 5.00 5.89 6.91
CA VAL A 115 5.58 7.08 6.27
C VAL A 115 5.90 6.82 4.80
N GLU A 116 6.37 5.61 4.50
CA GLU A 116 6.71 5.16 3.15
C GLU A 116 5.48 5.13 2.25
N PHE A 117 4.30 4.73 2.75
CA PHE A 117 3.06 4.85 1.98
C PHE A 117 2.64 6.31 1.75
N MET A 118 2.83 7.17 2.76
CA MET A 118 2.55 8.61 2.63
C MET A 118 3.46 9.26 1.58
N ASP A 119 4.76 8.96 1.56
CA ASP A 119 5.71 9.46 0.55
C ASP A 119 5.43 8.90 -0.86
N GLU A 120 5.00 7.63 -0.98
CA GLU A 120 4.53 7.06 -2.26
C GLU A 120 3.31 7.82 -2.82
N LEU A 121 2.29 8.03 -1.99
CA LEU A 121 1.10 8.82 -2.36
C LEU A 121 1.48 10.26 -2.70
N TYR A 122 2.38 10.88 -1.94
CA TYR A 122 2.84 12.24 -2.17
C TYR A 122 3.56 12.37 -3.53
N GLY A 123 4.39 11.40 -3.88
CA GLY A 123 5.06 11.33 -5.19
C GLY A 123 4.06 11.25 -6.35
N GLU A 124 3.07 10.36 -6.25
CA GLU A 124 2.04 10.22 -7.28
C GLU A 124 1.14 11.48 -7.36
N PHE A 125 0.77 12.07 -6.22
CA PHE A 125 0.03 13.33 -6.18
C PHE A 125 0.79 14.45 -6.88
N GLN A 126 2.08 14.61 -6.60
CA GLN A 126 2.92 15.62 -7.23
C GLN A 126 2.98 15.41 -8.75
N LYS A 127 3.23 14.17 -9.18
CA LYS A 127 3.29 13.77 -10.60
C LYS A 127 2.02 14.12 -11.36
N ARG A 128 0.84 13.84 -10.79
CA ARG A 128 -0.47 14.11 -11.43
C ARG A 128 -0.88 15.57 -11.38
N SER A 129 -0.67 16.24 -10.26
CA SER A 129 -1.15 17.61 -10.04
C SER A 129 -0.27 18.68 -10.73
N THR A 130 1.00 18.36 -11.00
CA THR A 130 1.97 19.28 -11.64
C THR A 130 2.49 18.82 -13.01
N GLY A 131 2.38 17.52 -13.34
CA GLY A 131 2.98 16.95 -14.55
C GLY A 131 4.50 16.76 -14.48
N LYS A 132 5.11 16.89 -13.29
CA LYS A 132 6.56 16.87 -13.07
C LYS A 132 6.99 15.79 -12.08
N GLU A 133 8.14 15.18 -12.31
CA GLU A 133 8.80 14.30 -11.32
C GLU A 133 9.32 15.08 -10.09
N PHE A 134 9.49 16.40 -10.20
CA PHE A 134 9.85 17.29 -9.09
C PHE A 134 9.09 18.61 -9.16
N ALA A 135 8.50 19.03 -8.05
CA ALA A 135 7.86 20.34 -7.89
C ALA A 135 8.26 20.99 -6.55
N GLY A 136 8.09 22.31 -6.45
CA GLY A 136 8.42 23.05 -5.22
C GLY A 136 7.35 22.88 -4.14
N GLU A 137 7.73 22.88 -2.86
CA GLU A 137 6.81 22.80 -1.71
C GLU A 137 5.61 23.76 -1.84
N ALA A 138 5.85 25.01 -2.27
CA ALA A 138 4.81 26.00 -2.47
C ALA A 138 3.81 25.63 -3.59
N GLU A 139 4.29 25.09 -4.71
CA GLU A 139 3.44 24.60 -5.81
C GLU A 139 2.58 23.43 -5.33
N ILE A 140 3.16 22.51 -4.55
CA ILE A 140 2.44 21.35 -4.01
C ILE A 140 1.42 21.77 -2.95
N CYS A 141 1.75 22.73 -2.06
CA CYS A 141 0.81 23.30 -1.09
C CYS A 141 -0.38 23.98 -1.79
N GLU A 142 -0.14 24.70 -2.89
CA GLU A 142 -1.21 25.31 -3.68
C GLU A 142 -2.10 24.24 -4.34
N LYS A 143 -1.50 23.21 -4.95
CA LYS A 143 -2.23 22.10 -5.57
C LYS A 143 -3.05 21.30 -4.55
N LEU A 144 -2.51 21.02 -3.37
CA LEU A 144 -3.23 20.38 -2.28
C LEU A 144 -4.42 21.24 -1.82
N LYS A 145 -4.23 22.57 -1.69
CA LYS A 145 -5.31 23.51 -1.36
C LYS A 145 -6.39 23.56 -2.45
N GLN A 146 -6.01 23.55 -3.73
CA GLN A 146 -6.95 23.44 -4.87
C GLN A 146 -7.69 22.09 -4.83
N ALA A 147 -7.01 21.00 -4.44
CA ALA A 147 -7.60 19.70 -4.19
C ALA A 147 -8.42 19.62 -2.88
N GLY A 148 -8.54 20.71 -2.11
CA GLY A 148 -9.40 20.82 -0.92
C GLY A 148 -8.75 20.42 0.40
N ALA A 149 -7.45 20.16 0.44
CA ALA A 149 -6.71 19.99 1.69
C ALA A 149 -6.62 21.32 2.45
N PRO A 150 -7.03 21.39 3.73
CA PRO A 150 -6.92 22.60 4.52
C PRO A 150 -5.46 22.89 4.91
N LEU A 151 -5.09 24.17 5.00
CA LEU A 151 -3.83 24.61 5.59
C LEU A 151 -3.95 24.52 7.13
N ALA A 152 -3.89 23.31 7.66
CA ALA A 152 -4.30 22.98 9.03
C ALA A 152 -3.18 23.11 10.08
N LEU A 153 -1.90 23.04 9.68
CA LEU A 153 -0.77 22.98 10.60
C LEU A 153 0.26 24.07 10.32
N THR A 154 0.92 24.55 11.36
CA THR A 154 1.99 25.56 11.26
C THR A 154 3.36 24.90 11.35
N TRP A 155 4.10 24.91 10.24
CA TRP A 155 5.50 24.52 10.20
C TRP A 155 6.39 25.66 10.72
N LYS A 156 7.18 25.37 11.75
CA LYS A 156 8.16 26.30 12.32
C LYS A 156 9.55 26.00 11.78
N ASP A 157 10.19 26.98 11.16
CA ASP A 157 11.55 26.83 10.66
C ASP A 157 12.57 27.10 11.80
N ASN A 158 13.56 26.23 11.96
CA ASN A 158 14.63 26.42 12.96
C ASN A 158 15.56 27.62 12.60
N ARG A 159 15.49 28.16 11.38
CA ARG A 159 16.36 29.24 10.88
C ARG A 159 15.74 30.62 11.12
N PRO A 160 16.40 31.54 11.86
CA PRO A 160 15.82 32.82 12.29
C PRO A 160 15.61 33.88 11.18
N LYS A 161 15.67 33.48 9.90
CA LYS A 161 15.35 34.33 8.74
C LYS A 161 14.11 33.86 7.95
N PHE A 162 13.46 32.78 8.38
CA PHE A 162 12.25 32.26 7.74
C PHE A 162 11.06 32.34 8.68
N ASN A 163 9.94 32.84 8.19
CA ASN A 163 8.69 32.91 8.94
C ASN A 163 8.04 31.52 9.03
N ASP A 164 7.31 31.28 10.13
CA ASP A 164 6.37 30.18 10.28
C ASP A 164 5.40 30.12 9.08
N ARG A 165 5.14 28.91 8.55
CA ARG A 165 4.28 28.67 7.37
C ARG A 165 3.09 27.82 7.74
N SER A 166 1.91 28.18 7.24
CA SER A 166 0.73 27.31 7.32
C SER A 166 0.72 26.34 6.13
N VAL A 167 0.61 25.03 6.39
CA VAL A 167 0.80 23.94 5.43
C VAL A 167 -0.29 22.85 5.58
N PRO A 168 -0.55 22.05 4.53
CA PRO A 168 -1.37 20.83 4.62
C PRO A 168 -0.75 19.79 5.57
N VAL A 169 -1.55 18.81 6.02
CA VAL A 169 -1.08 17.81 7.00
C VAL A 169 -0.05 16.86 6.38
N SER A 170 -0.24 16.46 5.12
CA SER A 170 0.74 15.68 4.36
C SER A 170 2.11 16.36 4.28
N VAL A 171 2.15 17.65 3.97
CA VAL A 171 3.38 18.45 3.92
C VAL A 171 4.03 18.57 5.31
N TYR A 172 3.23 18.76 6.37
CA TYR A 172 3.75 18.81 7.74
C TYR A 172 4.42 17.49 8.16
N VAL A 173 3.75 16.35 7.92
CA VAL A 173 4.27 15.01 8.24
C VAL A 173 5.56 14.74 7.44
N ARG A 174 5.52 14.97 6.12
CA ARG A 174 6.68 14.81 5.23
C ARG A 174 7.88 15.64 5.66
N ASN A 175 7.67 16.92 5.96
CA ASN A 175 8.75 17.81 6.41
C ASN A 175 9.28 17.39 7.80
N SER A 176 8.44 16.88 8.70
CA SER A 176 8.84 16.36 10.01
C SER A 176 9.71 15.09 9.90
N VAL A 177 9.47 14.26 8.88
CA VAL A 177 10.29 13.08 8.54
C VAL A 177 11.64 13.48 7.94
N HIS A 178 11.65 14.35 6.92
CA HIS A 178 12.89 14.76 6.24
C HIS A 178 13.77 15.71 7.08
N HIS A 179 13.19 16.40 8.06
CA HIS A 179 13.90 17.26 9.02
C HIS A 179 13.78 16.72 10.46
N PRO A 180 14.43 15.60 10.81
CA PRO A 180 14.41 15.03 12.15
C PRO A 180 15.05 15.96 13.21
N GLU A 181 15.87 16.93 12.81
CA GLU A 181 16.42 18.01 13.65
C GLU A 181 15.39 19.11 13.99
N SER A 182 14.24 19.13 13.33
CA SER A 182 13.15 20.07 13.64
C SER A 182 12.43 19.69 14.94
N LYS A 183 11.96 20.72 15.66
CA LYS A 183 11.08 20.55 16.84
C LYS A 183 9.65 20.14 16.46
N ASN A 184 9.32 20.17 15.17
CA ASN A 184 8.04 19.74 14.63
C ASN A 184 8.04 18.21 14.57
N LYS A 185 7.21 17.56 15.39
CA LYS A 185 7.03 16.10 15.41
C LYS A 185 5.58 15.76 15.12
N TYR A 186 5.36 14.87 14.15
CA TYR A 186 4.04 14.40 13.80
C TYR A 186 3.52 13.32 14.78
N THR A 187 2.20 13.17 14.86
CA THR A 187 1.54 12.08 15.59
C THR A 187 1.03 11.00 14.63
N SER A 188 0.74 9.80 15.14
CA SER A 188 0.15 8.71 14.34
C SER A 188 -1.19 9.10 13.70
N GLU A 189 -1.99 9.93 14.37
CA GLU A 189 -3.24 10.49 13.85
C GLU A 189 -2.98 11.45 12.68
N GLN A 190 -1.94 12.30 12.77
CA GLN A 190 -1.53 13.18 11.67
C GLN A 190 -0.98 12.39 10.48
N LEU A 191 -0.27 11.27 10.70
CA LEU A 191 0.16 10.37 9.61
C LEU A 191 -1.04 9.72 8.91
N LEU A 192 -2.03 9.22 9.67
CA LEU A 192 -3.26 8.68 9.10
C LEU A 192 -4.04 9.74 8.31
N HIS A 193 -4.20 10.94 8.87
CA HIS A 193 -4.85 12.06 8.17
C HIS A 193 -4.07 12.54 6.95
N ALA A 194 -2.73 12.53 6.97
CA ALA A 194 -1.89 12.84 5.81
C ALA A 194 -2.10 11.85 4.65
N ILE A 195 -2.22 10.55 4.95
CA ILE A 195 -2.54 9.51 3.96
C ILE A 195 -3.94 9.76 3.37
N GLN A 196 -4.95 9.98 4.21
CA GLN A 196 -6.33 10.26 3.77
C GLN A 196 -6.46 11.56 2.97
N GLU A 197 -5.74 12.62 3.36
CA GLU A 197 -5.64 13.90 2.65
C GLU A 197 -5.08 13.68 1.24
N LEU A 198 -4.03 12.87 1.10
CA LEU A 198 -3.44 12.51 -0.20
C LEU A 198 -4.36 11.60 -1.03
N GLU A 199 -5.00 10.58 -0.45
CA GLU A 199 -5.96 9.72 -1.16
C GLU A 199 -7.08 10.57 -1.81
N LEU A 200 -7.72 11.43 -1.01
CA LEU A 200 -8.79 12.32 -1.46
C LEU A 200 -8.31 13.36 -2.49
N ALA A 201 -7.07 13.83 -2.37
CA ALA A 201 -6.49 14.76 -3.32
C ALA A 201 -6.14 14.10 -4.66
N ILE A 202 -5.59 12.88 -4.66
CA ILE A 202 -5.25 12.11 -5.87
C ILE A 202 -6.50 11.74 -6.66
N ILE A 203 -7.60 11.39 -5.98
CA ILE A 203 -8.90 11.04 -6.60
C ILE A 203 -9.47 12.19 -7.47
N LYS A 204 -9.05 13.44 -7.27
CA LYS A 204 -9.45 14.59 -8.11
C LYS A 204 -8.66 14.72 -9.42
N TYR A 205 -7.66 13.86 -9.64
CA TYR A 205 -6.82 13.79 -10.84
C TYR A 205 -6.84 12.36 -11.46
N ILE A 206 -8.01 11.69 -11.43
CA ILE A 206 -8.21 10.26 -11.74
C ILE A 206 -9.31 10.02 -12.78
#